data_AF-A0A920PE59-F1
#
_entry.id   AF-A0A920PE59-F1
#
_cell.length_a   1.000
_cell.length_b   1.000
_cell.length_c   1.000
_cell.angle_alpha   90.00
_cell.angle_beta   90.00
_cell.angle_gamma   90.00
#
_symmetry.space_group_name_H-M   'P 1'
#
loop_
_entity.id
_entity.type
_entity.pdbx_description
1 polymer ?
#
loop_
_entity_poly.entity_id
_entity_poly.type
_entity_poly.pdbx_seq_one_letter_code
_entity_poly.pdbx_strand_id
1 'polypeptide(L)'
;MILLADAKPVFLETHQEDNFKIRKADLENCISEKTKLIILNSPSNPTGITFSKEQYKTIGDVLINYPNILIATDDMYEHIYWGDEPISFFC
;
A
#
# COMPACT_ATOMS: atom_id res chain seq x y z
N MET A 1 9.13 4.38 13.44
CA MET A 1 7.82 5.00 13.68
C MET A 1 6.86 4.05 14.40
N ILE A 2 6.47 2.91 13.80
CA ILE A 2 5.43 2.02 14.36
C ILE A 2 5.74 1.53 15.78
N LEU A 3 6.97 1.05 16.02
CA LEU A 3 7.40 0.60 17.36
C LEU A 3 7.38 1.72 18.41
N LEU A 4 7.56 2.99 18.02
CA LEU A 4 7.50 4.13 18.94
C LEU A 4 6.07 4.42 19.42
N ALA A 5 5.06 3.94 18.68
CA ALA A 5 3.66 4.01 19.05
C ALA A 5 3.18 2.72 19.74
N ASP A 6 4.09 1.90 20.26
CA ASP A 6 3.83 0.60 20.89
C ASP A 6 3.03 -0.39 20.02
N ALA A 7 3.08 -0.20 18.70
CA ALA A 7 2.41 -1.06 17.74
C ALA A 7 3.38 -2.10 17.14
N LYS A 8 2.85 -3.23 16.66
CA LYS A 8 3.61 -4.26 15.98
C LYS A 8 3.57 -4.04 14.46
N PRO A 9 4.69 -3.77 13.78
CA PRO A 9 4.71 -3.73 12.32
C PRO A 9 4.49 -5.13 11.75
N VAL A 10 3.69 -5.19 10.67
CA VAL A 10 3.50 -6.39 9.84
C VAL A 10 3.85 -5.99 8.42
N PHE A 11 4.81 -6.68 7.82
CA PHE A 11 5.29 -6.38 6.47
C PHE A 11 4.55 -7.24 5.45
N LEU A 12 4.12 -6.61 4.36
CA LEU A 12 3.64 -7.29 3.16
C LEU A 12 4.82 -7.38 2.21
N GLU A 13 5.39 -8.57 2.09
CA GLU A 13 6.53 -8.82 1.22
C GLU A 13 6.09 -8.72 -0.25
N THR A 14 6.88 -8.00 -1.04
CA THR A 14 6.69 -7.85 -2.48
C THR A 14 8.01 -8.10 -3.20
N HIS A 15 7.96 -8.48 -4.47
CA HIS A 15 9.10 -9.03 -5.17
C HIS A 15 9.46 -8.20 -6.41
N GLN A 16 10.75 -8.01 -6.67
CA GLN A 16 11.17 -7.24 -7.84
C GLN A 16 10.79 -7.94 -9.15
N GLU A 17 10.78 -9.27 -9.15
CA GLU A 17 10.45 -10.11 -10.30
C GLU A 17 9.03 -9.89 -10.81
N ASP A 18 8.11 -9.40 -9.97
CA ASP A 18 6.74 -9.06 -10.35
C ASP A 18 6.43 -7.56 -10.23
N ASN A 19 7.45 -6.71 -10.28
CA ASN A 19 7.35 -5.25 -10.14
C ASN A 19 6.67 -4.82 -8.84
N PHE A 20 6.98 -5.52 -7.74
CA PHE A 20 6.46 -5.27 -6.41
C PHE A 20 4.92 -5.30 -6.36
N LYS A 21 4.32 -6.25 -7.09
CA LYS A 21 2.86 -6.32 -7.21
C LYS A 21 2.23 -6.81 -5.92
N ILE A 22 1.28 -6.04 -5.39
CA ILE A 22 0.47 -6.47 -4.25
C ILE A 22 -0.60 -7.45 -4.74
N ARG A 23 -0.63 -8.65 -4.16
CA ARG A 23 -1.64 -9.67 -4.42
C ARG A 23 -2.67 -9.68 -3.29
N LYS A 24 -3.92 -9.93 -3.67
CA LYS A 24 -5.06 -9.97 -2.74
C LYS A 24 -4.81 -10.90 -1.55
N ALA A 25 -4.42 -12.13 -1.82
CA ALA A 25 -4.21 -13.15 -0.78
C ALA A 25 -3.09 -12.76 0.20
N ASP A 26 -2.00 -12.17 -0.29
CA ASP A 26 -0.88 -11.74 0.56
C ASP A 26 -1.31 -10.60 1.48
N LEU A 27 -2.09 -9.65 0.97
CA LEU A 27 -2.67 -8.58 1.78
C LEU A 27 -3.63 -9.10 2.84
N GLU A 28 -4.53 -10.00 2.48
CA GLU A 28 -5.48 -10.63 3.42
C GLU A 28 -4.75 -11.38 4.55
N ASN A 29 -3.67 -12.10 4.23
CA ASN A 29 -2.86 -12.84 5.20
C ASN A 29 -2.12 -11.94 6.20
N CYS A 30 -1.84 -10.68 5.86
CA CYS A 30 -1.23 -9.70 6.76
C CYS A 30 -2.24 -9.02 7.70
N ILE A 31 -3.54 -9.09 7.40
CA ILE A 31 -4.58 -8.42 8.17
C ILE A 31 -5.07 -9.34 9.31
N SER A 32 -5.24 -8.76 10.49
CA SER A 32 -5.83 -9.42 11.66
C SER A 32 -6.79 -8.47 12.37
N GLU A 33 -7.52 -8.96 13.37
CA GLU A 33 -8.40 -8.13 14.21
C GLU A 33 -7.64 -7.00 14.95
N LYS A 34 -6.31 -7.13 15.09
CA LYS A 34 -5.44 -6.13 15.71
C LYS A 34 -4.93 -5.09 14.72
N THR A 35 -5.11 -5.29 13.41
CA THR A 35 -4.67 -4.34 12.40
C THR A 35 -5.48 -3.05 12.51
N LYS A 36 -4.79 -1.90 12.61
CA LYS A 36 -5.41 -0.57 12.77
C LYS A 36 -5.04 0.43 11.69
N LEU A 37 -3.88 0.23 11.05
CA LEU A 37 -3.33 1.15 10.07
C LEU A 37 -2.66 0.35 8.95
N ILE A 38 -2.91 0.76 7.71
CA ILE A 38 -2.12 0.36 6.54
C ILE A 38 -1.42 1.61 6.01
N ILE A 39 -0.15 1.46 5.66
CA ILE A 39 0.67 2.52 5.08
C ILE A 39 0.93 2.15 3.63
N LEU A 40 0.52 3.02 2.70
CA LEU A 40 0.79 2.91 1.28
C LEU A 40 1.81 3.97 0.90
N ASN A 41 2.88 3.59 0.20
CA ASN A 41 3.90 4.53 -0.27
C ASN A 41 4.00 4.44 -1.78
N SER A 42 3.50 5.46 -2.48
CA SER A 42 3.41 5.51 -3.94
C SER A 42 3.31 6.97 -4.41
N PRO A 43 4.28 7.48 -5.20
CA PRO A 43 5.44 6.78 -5.74
C PRO A 43 6.42 6.32 -4.64
N SER A 44 6.92 5.09 -4.77
CA SER A 44 7.58 4.38 -3.68
C SER A 44 9.05 4.77 -3.50
N ASN A 45 9.48 4.93 -2.26
CA ASN A 45 10.86 4.82 -1.82
C ASN A 45 11.01 3.48 -1.05
N PRO A 46 11.95 2.59 -1.42
CA PRO A 46 13.09 2.81 -2.33
C PRO A 46 12.88 2.37 -3.77
N THR A 47 11.74 1.75 -4.11
CA THR A 47 11.60 1.00 -5.37
C THR A 47 11.38 1.87 -6.62
N GLY A 48 10.89 3.10 -6.45
CA GLY A 48 10.46 3.98 -7.54
C GLY A 48 9.14 3.55 -8.21
N ILE A 49 8.52 2.45 -7.78
CA ILE A 49 7.25 1.99 -8.35
C ILE A 49 6.11 2.89 -7.92
N THR A 50 5.21 3.16 -8.86
CA THR A 50 3.93 3.84 -8.61
C THR A 50 2.80 2.84 -8.82
N PHE A 51 1.84 2.80 -7.90
CA PHE A 51 0.69 1.91 -8.03
C PHE A 51 -0.27 2.39 -9.12
N SER A 52 -0.70 1.45 -9.96
CA SER A 52 -1.74 1.69 -10.95
C SER A 52 -3.13 1.75 -10.30
N LYS A 53 -4.09 2.34 -11.01
CA LYS A 53 -5.51 2.32 -10.61
C LYS A 53 -6.03 0.91 -10.32
N GLU A 54 -5.60 -0.09 -11.09
CA GLU A 54 -6.02 -1.49 -10.90
C GLU A 54 -5.43 -2.09 -9.60
N GLN A 55 -4.18 -1.77 -9.28
CA GLN A 55 -3.57 -2.17 -8.02
C GLN A 55 -4.28 -1.54 -6.82
N TYR A 56 -4.57 -0.24 -6.88
CA TYR A 56 -5.37 0.42 -5.84
C TYR A 56 -6.76 -0.18 -5.71
N LYS A 57 -7.42 -0.51 -6.82
CA LYS A 57 -8.71 -1.22 -6.77
C LYS A 57 -8.58 -2.57 -6.05
N THR A 58 -7.53 -3.33 -6.33
CA THR A 58 -7.28 -4.63 -5.68
C THR A 58 -7.11 -4.47 -4.18
N ILE A 59 -6.39 -3.43 -3.74
CA ILE A 59 -6.24 -3.08 -2.31
C ILE A 59 -7.60 -2.69 -1.73
N GLY A 60 -8.34 -1.78 -2.37
CA GLY A 60 -9.65 -1.32 -1.93
C GLY A 60 -10.68 -2.46 -1.80
N ASP A 61 -10.69 -3.40 -2.74
CA ASP A 61 -11.56 -4.57 -2.73
C ASP A 61 -11.31 -5.50 -1.52
N VAL A 62 -10.11 -5.47 -0.93
CA VAL A 62 -9.81 -6.15 0.35
C VAL A 62 -10.27 -5.28 1.52
N LEU A 63 -9.87 -4.01 1.54
CA LEU A 63 -10.07 -3.11 2.68
C LEU A 63 -11.52 -2.74 2.93
N ILE A 64 -12.40 -2.87 1.93
CA ILE A 64 -13.86 -2.70 2.12
C ILE A 64 -14.45 -3.66 3.17
N ASN A 65 -13.81 -4.83 3.37
CA ASN A 65 -14.22 -5.79 4.39
C ASN A 65 -13.70 -5.44 5.80
N TYR A 66 -12.87 -4.40 5.92
CA TYR A 66 -12.21 -3.99 7.17
C TYR A 66 -12.39 -2.48 7.44
N PRO A 67 -13.64 -2.00 7.64
CA PRO A 67 -13.95 -0.56 7.71
C PRO A 67 -13.30 0.19 8.88
N ASN A 68 -12.73 -0.53 9.86
CA ASN A 68 -12.07 0.05 11.03
C ASN A 68 -10.56 0.23 10.84
N ILE A 69 -9.99 -0.17 9.70
CA ILE A 69 -8.57 0.01 9.39
C ILE A 69 -8.40 1.39 8.74
N LEU A 70 -7.53 2.22 9.31
CA LEU A 70 -7.12 3.49 8.73
C LEU A 70 -6.10 3.26 7.62
N ILE A 71 -6.08 4.19 6.66
CA ILE A 71 -5.16 4.15 5.53
C ILE A 71 -4.35 5.45 5.56
N ALA A 72 -3.03 5.32 5.65
CA ALA A 72 -2.09 6.42 5.50
C ALA A 72 -1.40 6.30 4.15
N THR A 73 -1.53 7.32 3.32
CA THR A 73 -0.82 7.43 2.05
C THR A 73 0.41 8.32 2.22
N ASP A 74 1.53 7.86 1.71
CA ASP A 74 2.75 8.65 1.53
C ASP A 74 2.99 8.78 0.02
N ASP A 75 2.51 9.90 -0.50
CA ASP A 75 2.50 10.34 -1.90
C ASP A 75 3.44 11.53 -2.13
N MET A 76 4.41 11.76 -1.23
CA MET A 76 5.36 12.89 -1.28
C MET A 76 6.13 13.02 -2.60
N TYR A 77 6.31 11.91 -3.33
CA TYR A 77 6.99 11.86 -4.61
C TYR A 77 6.05 12.08 -5.82
N GLU A 78 4.80 12.55 -5.63
CA GLU A 78 3.82 12.74 -6.70
C GLU A 78 4.30 13.61 -7.87
N HIS A 79 5.19 14.58 -7.61
CA HIS A 79 5.79 15.44 -8.63
C HIS A 79 7.01 14.82 -9.32
N ILE A 80 7.49 13.68 -8.83
CA ILE A 80 8.65 12.94 -9.31
C ILE A 80 8.14 11.66 -10.00
N TYR A 81 7.49 11.84 -11.15
CA TYR A 81 6.82 10.78 -11.90
C TYR A 81 7.10 10.90 -13.40
N TRP A 82 7.50 9.79 -14.04
CA TRP A 82 7.90 9.72 -15.46
C TRP A 82 7.06 8.72 -16.29
N GLY A 83 5.89 8.30 -15.79
CA GLY A 83 5.01 7.43 -16.56
C GLY A 83 4.18 8.20 -17.60
N ASP A 84 3.68 7.47 -18.59
CA ASP A 84 2.87 8.04 -19.68
C ASP A 84 1.45 8.43 -19.24
N GLU A 85 0.92 7.74 -18.23
CA GLU A 85 -0.43 7.92 -17.71
C GLU A 85 -0.45 8.86 -16.49
N PRO A 86 -1.56 9.57 -16.22
CA PRO A 86 -1.67 10.34 -14.98
C PRO A 86 -1.48 9.48 -13.73
N ILE A 87 -0.77 10.03 -12.74
CA ILE A 87 -0.60 9.38 -11.45
C ILE A 87 -1.98 9.09 -10.81
N SER A 88 -2.10 7.91 -10.20
CA SER A 88 -3.28 7.50 -9.47
C SER A 88 -3.05 7.67 -7.97
N PHE A 89 -4.10 8.08 -7.26
CA PHE A 89 -4.11 8.19 -5.81
C PHE A 89 -5.17 7.26 -5.22
N PHE A 90 -4.94 6.82 -3.98
CA PHE A 90 -5.90 5.99 -3.26
C PHE A 90 -6.96 6.91 -2.60
N CYS A 91 -8.20 6.84 -3.06
CA CYS A 91 -9.33 7.63 -2.55
C CYS A 91 -10.61 6.81 -2.40
#